data_AF-A0A9X9A342-F1
#
_entry.id   AF-A0A9X9A342-F1
#
_cell.length_a   1.000
_cell.length_b   1.000
_cell.length_c   1.000
_cell.angle_alpha   90.00
_cell.angle_beta   90.00
_cell.angle_gamma   90.00
#
_symmetry.space_group_name_H-M   'P 1'
#
loop_
_entity.id
_entity.type
_entity.pdbx_description
1 polymer ?
#
loop_
_entity_poly.entity_id
_entity_poly.type
_entity_poly.pdbx_seq_one_letter_code
_entity_poly.pdbx_strand_id
1 'polypeptide(L)'
;GSASGTTINPLNNSITIDTTGVYSVSFSIVFVIQAISSSILNLTINDSIQFAIETRVGGDSGIRATSARTDLLSLNQGDVLRVRIR
;
A
#
# COMPACT_ATOMS: atom_id res chain seq x y z
N GLY A 1 -23.11 -7.10 15.54
CA GLY A 1 -21.88 -6.35 15.81
C GLY A 1 -21.39 -5.81 14.49
N SER A 2 -20.95 -4.55 14.44
CA SER A 2 -20.59 -3.85 13.20
C SER A 2 -19.67 -4.70 12.34
N ALA A 3 -20.12 -5.06 11.14
CA ALA A 3 -19.24 -5.64 10.14
C ALA A 3 -18.07 -4.67 9.95
N SER A 4 -16.84 -5.14 10.18
CA SER A 4 -15.64 -4.43 9.73
C SER A 4 -15.89 -4.07 8.27
N GLY A 5 -15.75 -2.80 7.87
CA GLY A 5 -15.98 -2.39 6.48
C GLY A 5 -15.00 -3.02 5.48
N THR A 6 -14.11 -3.90 5.96
CA THR A 6 -13.08 -4.57 5.19
C THR A 6 -12.80 -5.99 5.70
N THR A 7 -12.37 -6.86 4.78
CA THR A 7 -11.87 -8.21 5.03
C THR A 7 -10.42 -8.30 4.56
N ILE A 8 -9.53 -8.79 5.42
CA ILE A 8 -8.10 -8.96 5.11
C ILE A 8 -7.84 -10.41 4.69
N ASN A 9 -7.18 -10.59 3.55
CA ASN A 9 -6.72 -11.89 3.08
C ASN A 9 -5.17 -11.93 3.06
N PRO A 10 -4.54 -12.58 4.05
CA PRO A 10 -3.08 -12.66 4.15
C PRO A 10 -2.47 -13.64 3.13
N LEU A 11 -3.24 -14.55 2.54
CA LEU A 11 -2.72 -15.53 1.57
C LEU A 11 -2.38 -14.89 0.22
N ASN A 12 -3.03 -13.77 -0.11
CA ASN A 12 -2.84 -13.05 -1.37
C ASN A 12 -2.58 -11.55 -1.17
N ASN A 13 -2.19 -11.15 0.05
CA ASN A 13 -1.85 -9.78 0.45
C ASN A 13 -2.88 -8.74 0.01
N SER A 14 -4.17 -9.01 0.23
CA SER A 14 -5.26 -8.14 -0.21
C SER A 14 -6.22 -7.75 0.89
N ILE A 15 -6.88 -6.61 0.70
CA ILE A 15 -7.98 -6.13 1.52
C ILE A 15 -9.19 -5.98 0.61
N THR A 16 -10.28 -6.65 0.92
CA THR A 16 -11.56 -6.50 0.24
C THR A 16 -12.43 -5.53 1.02
N ILE A 17 -13.08 -4.60 0.31
CA ILE A 17 -14.02 -3.65 0.90
C ILE A 17 -15.39 -4.32 1.01
N ASP A 18 -15.92 -4.40 2.23
CA ASP A 18 -17.22 -5.05 2.49
C ASP A 18 -18.37 -4.03 2.48
N THR A 19 -18.06 -2.74 2.67
CA THR A 19 -19.05 -1.66 2.68
C THR A 19 -18.59 -0.46 1.86
N THR A 20 -19.43 0.04 0.95
CA THR A 20 -19.14 1.25 0.17
C THR A 20 -18.98 2.48 1.09
N GLY A 21 -17.96 3.31 0.83
CA GLY A 21 -17.69 4.51 1.63
C GLY A 21 -16.38 5.19 1.26
N VAL A 22 -16.05 6.25 1.98
CA VAL A 22 -14.74 6.92 1.88
C VAL A 22 -13.81 6.34 2.95
N TYR A 23 -12.66 5.86 2.53
CA TYR A 23 -11.66 5.22 3.40
C TYR A 23 -10.37 6.04 3.43
N SER A 24 -9.79 6.16 4.62
CA SER A 24 -8.41 6.60 4.79
C SER A 24 -7.49 5.39 4.61
N VAL A 25 -6.77 5.35 3.50
CA VAL A 25 -5.87 4.25 3.16
C VAL A 25 -4.44 4.69 3.39
N SER A 26 -3.77 4.04 4.34
CA SER A 26 -2.38 4.30 4.70
C SER A 26 -1.52 3.08 4.41
N PHE A 27 -0.33 3.31 3.87
CA PHE A 27 0.66 2.26 3.62
C PHE A 27 2.07 2.82 3.81
N SER A 28 2.98 1.94 4.23
CA SER A 28 4.38 2.25 4.40
C SER A 28 5.25 1.06 4.03
N ILE A 29 6.50 1.37 3.68
CA ILE A 29 7.55 0.41 3.42
C ILE A 29 8.82 0.85 4.12
N VAL A 30 9.56 -0.12 4.63
CA VAL A 30 10.89 0.10 5.21
C VAL A 30 11.92 -0.53 4.27
N PHE A 31 12.84 0.30 3.79
CA PHE A 31 13.98 -0.11 3.00
C PHE A 31 15.20 -0.30 3.90
N VAL A 32 15.95 -1.38 3.69
CA VAL A 32 17.28 -1.57 4.26
C VAL A 32 18.28 -1.22 3.17
N ILE A 33 19.03 -0.13 3.36
CA ILE A 33 20.00 0.35 2.37
C ILE A 33 21.18 -0.61 2.35
N GLN A 34 21.45 -1.20 1.18
CA GLN A 34 22.69 -1.93 0.90
C GLN A 34 23.54 -1.22 -0.15
N ALA A 35 22.89 -0.52 -1.07
CA ALA A 35 23.46 0.35 -2.08
C ALA A 35 22.41 1.41 -2.45
N ILE A 36 22.78 2.37 -3.31
CA ILE A 36 21.82 3.31 -3.87
C ILE A 36 20.81 2.52 -4.72
N SER A 37 19.54 2.62 -4.40
CA SER A 37 18.46 1.96 -5.13
C SER A 37 17.23 2.85 -5.25
N SER A 38 16.39 2.55 -6.22
CA SER A 38 15.05 3.11 -6.35
C SER A 38 14.06 1.96 -6.37
N SER A 39 12.87 2.17 -5.80
CA SER A 39 11.77 1.22 -5.87
C SER A 39 10.46 1.98 -5.99
N ILE A 40 9.52 1.41 -6.74
CA ILE A 40 8.20 1.99 -6.92
C ILE A 40 7.19 1.19 -6.13
N LEU A 41 6.53 1.84 -5.19
CA LEU A 41 5.44 1.26 -4.41
C LEU A 41 4.10 1.66 -5.03
N ASN A 42 3.33 0.69 -5.49
CA ASN A 42 2.03 0.91 -6.12
C ASN A 42 0.91 0.45 -5.18
N LEU A 43 -0.10 1.29 -4.96
CA LEU A 43 -1.41 0.79 -4.53
C LEU A 43 -2.25 0.52 -5.77
N THR A 44 -2.88 -0.64 -5.77
CA THR A 44 -3.83 -1.04 -6.79
C THR A 44 -5.21 -1.23 -6.18
N ILE A 45 -6.24 -0.81 -6.91
CA ILE A 45 -7.64 -1.19 -6.68
C ILE A 45 -8.05 -2.02 -7.90
N ASN A 46 -8.52 -3.24 -7.67
CA ASN A 46 -8.94 -4.16 -8.72
C ASN A 46 -7.87 -4.29 -9.82
N ASP A 47 -6.60 -4.41 -9.39
CA ASP A 47 -5.40 -4.50 -10.23
C ASP A 47 -5.06 -3.25 -11.07
N SER A 48 -5.84 -2.17 -10.98
CA SER A 48 -5.51 -0.87 -11.57
C SER A 48 -4.72 0.00 -10.58
N ILE A 49 -3.59 0.56 -11.04
CA ILE A 49 -2.74 1.45 -10.24
C ILE A 49 -3.50 2.74 -9.96
N GLN A 50 -3.70 3.05 -8.69
CA GLN A 50 -4.29 4.32 -8.27
C GLN A 50 -3.22 5.37 -8.03
N PHE A 51 -2.10 4.94 -7.45
CA PHE A 51 -0.95 5.80 -7.22
C PHE A 51 0.33 4.97 -7.07
N ALA A 52 1.43 5.65 -7.39
CA ALA A 52 2.78 5.15 -7.28
C ALA A 52 3.60 6.11 -6.41
N ILE A 53 4.47 5.56 -5.56
CA ILE A 53 5.50 6.32 -4.86
C ILE A 53 6.84 5.78 -5.33
N GLU A 54 7.60 6.62 -6.01
CA GLU A 54 9.01 6.35 -6.21
C GLU A 54 9.77 6.71 -4.94
N THR A 55 10.48 5.73 -4.37
CA THR A 55 11.38 5.96 -3.25
C THR A 55 12.79 5.66 -3.70
N ARG A 56 13.63 6.70 -3.72
CA ARG A 56 15.07 6.56 -3.91
C ARG A 56 15.76 6.58 -2.56
N VAL A 57 16.55 5.56 -2.29
CA VAL A 57 17.35 5.44 -1.05
C VAL A 57 18.83 5.36 -1.39
N GLY A 58 19.66 5.94 -0.53
CA GLY A 58 21.11 5.94 -0.65
C GLY A 58 21.73 6.40 0.66
N GLY A 59 22.91 5.89 0.98
CA GLY A 59 23.58 6.12 2.26
C GLY A 59 24.38 4.89 2.70
N ASP A 60 24.84 4.91 3.95
CA ASP A 60 25.62 3.81 4.51
C ASP A 60 24.80 2.52 4.57
N SER A 61 25.47 1.40 4.34
CA SER A 61 24.88 0.07 4.43
C SER A 61 24.33 -0.19 5.83
N GLY A 62 23.10 -0.71 5.90
CA GLY A 62 22.41 -1.03 7.15
C GLY A 62 21.49 0.07 7.68
N ILE A 63 21.52 1.28 7.09
CA ILE A 63 20.54 2.32 7.41
C ILE A 63 19.15 1.90 6.93
N ARG A 64 18.14 2.21 7.74
CA ARG A 64 16.72 2.02 7.39
C ARG A 64 16.09 3.34 6.95
N ALA A 65 15.41 3.32 5.83
CA ALA A 65 14.61 4.43 5.35
C ALA A 65 13.14 4.01 5.26
N THR A 66 12.22 4.87 5.67
CA THR A 66 10.78 4.60 5.60
C THR A 66 10.15 5.52 4.57
N SER A 67 9.34 4.95 3.69
CA SER A 67 8.46 5.68 2.79
C SER A 67 7.03 5.35 3.12
N ALA A 68 6.17 6.36 3.25
CA ALA A 68 4.78 6.19 3.67
C ALA A 68 3.88 7.21 3.00
N ARG A 69 2.61 6.84 2.82
CA ARG A 69 1.57 7.73 2.29
C ARG A 69 0.20 7.35 2.82
N THR A 70 -0.64 8.35 2.92
CA THR A 70 -2.05 8.22 3.29
C THR A 70 -2.89 9.00 2.29
N ASP A 71 -3.96 8.40 1.78
CA ASP A 71 -4.92 9.04 0.89
C ASP A 71 -6.36 8.72 1.31
N LEU A 72 -7.29 9.61 0.96
CA LEU A 72 -8.73 9.38 1.09
C LEU A 72 -9.28 8.87 -0.25
N LEU A 73 -9.87 7.67 -0.25
CA LEU A 73 -10.39 7.02 -1.45
C LEU A 73 -11.86 6.68 -1.28
N SER A 74 -12.67 7.01 -2.28
CA SER A 74 -14.03 6.50 -2.39
C SER A 74 -13.97 5.07 -2.92
N LEU A 75 -14.38 4.10 -2.11
CA LEU A 75 -14.32 2.68 -2.40
C LEU A 75 -15.71 2.06 -2.39
N ASN A 76 -15.93 1.09 -3.26
CA ASN A 76 -17.17 0.35 -3.38
C ASN A 76 -17.04 -1.02 -2.73
N GLN A 77 -18.17 -1.57 -2.27
CA GLN A 77 -18.24 -2.97 -1.87
C GLN A 77 -17.72 -3.88 -2.99
N GLY A 78 -16.81 -4.78 -2.65
CA GLY A 78 -16.14 -5.70 -3.56
C GLY A 78 -14.80 -5.21 -4.10
N ASP A 79 -14.44 -3.92 -3.92
CA ASP A 79 -13.13 -3.42 -4.31
C ASP A 79 -12.01 -4.16 -3.58
N VAL A 80 -10.94 -4.47 -4.30
CA VAL A 80 -9.79 -5.20 -3.75
C VAL A 80 -8.54 -4.34 -3.82
N LEU A 81 -8.00 -4.02 -2.64
CA LEU A 81 -6.80 -3.21 -2.46
C LEU A 81 -5.58 -4.13 -2.32
N ARG A 82 -4.50 -3.79 -3.03
CA ARG A 82 -3.18 -4.45 -2.90
C ARG A 82 -2.05 -3.46 -3.03
N VAL A 83 -1.01 -3.63 -2.23
CA VAL A 83 0.26 -2.90 -2.35
C VAL A 83 1.29 -3.80 -3.04
N ARG A 84 1.96 -3.27 -4.06
CA ARG A 84 3.00 -3.99 -4.82
C ARG A 84 4.27 -3.15 -4.95
N ILE A 85 5.41 -3.77 -4.69
CA ILE A 85 6.74 -3.20 -4.94
C ILE A 85 7.17 -3.61 -6.36
N ARG A 86 7.72 -2.67 -7.12
CA ARG A 86 8.36 -2.89 -8.42
C ARG A 86 9.77 -2.33 -8.43
#